data_AF-A0A8J6ZT01-F1
#
_entry.id   AF-A0A8J6ZT01-F1
#
_cell.length_a   1.000
_cell.length_b   1.000
_cell.length_c   1.000
_cell.angle_alpha   90.00
_cell.angle_beta   90.00
_cell.angle_gamma   90.00
#
_symmetry.space_group_name_H-M   'P 1'
#
loop_
_entity.id
_entity.type
_entity.pdbx_description
1 polymer ?
#
loop_
_entity_poly.entity_id
_entity_poly.type
_entity_poly.pdbx_seq_one_letter_code
_entity_poly.pdbx_strand_id
1 'polypeptide(L)'
;VQTSILFANKITLYLNIIFSDGYARRRHRLFLTRPHKIALLPFNTYFVNPDDACEGLRHHITVPLSEPLIHGQTYLLLVDISPERKGIESEPTPFPDQALAQVWNDSESLPLDLVVASKDFNIDATVKKLTLPRSGASDSVQFTVKPNLFEGRGYIQVDLLYRGYLLQSKQLAVLIIPVAGAEIPESLRPPQTATITFTTTDLLTHDKLTLLPERFLTVDVQIDTRDSSTDLRFLDRTQGNQELVSYSTNLQSGLGNAIARVRQKLHSMAATKEGYQFKTQGDMKLLNTWLPQLADAGRYLYRSLLPENKGRTLGEDNGEKLRAALKPDSVIQVNPINQILGLGKSTIPWALLYERKVMTSKEVHVCEEFLNHDIDCTDCPFKDNYKVVCPHAFWGYRYAIEQLPAWTSGELSQTPSLVWQIANNQPLYINFNVWRDFRFWKNHLPKIEQLGYVKMLVAEEIMELENIWATYSSDLDIVYFYCHGGIDETEQLPYLQLSDDKISSNFLEACEVNWQHRPLVLLNGCATGDYGPESYISLIDDFRAAGASGVIGTECPVPELFAELYAITLLKRVFRGEPLGQAMLTVRREMLQQNLNPLGLVYSLYAPYEIALARALAHN
;
A
#
# COMPACT_ATOMS: atom_id res chain seq x y z
N VAL A 1 -31.02 3.40 -46.14
CA VAL A 1 -30.39 3.93 -47.37
C VAL A 1 -28.91 4.07 -47.08
N GLN A 2 -28.06 3.39 -47.87
CA GLN A 2 -26.59 3.42 -47.75
C GLN A 2 -26.04 4.84 -47.93
N THR A 3 -25.07 5.24 -47.10
CA THR A 3 -23.85 5.94 -47.57
C THR A 3 -22.74 5.98 -46.52
N SER A 4 -21.59 5.48 -46.98
CA SER A 4 -20.17 5.64 -46.70
C SER A 4 -19.62 6.53 -45.57
N ILE A 5 -18.52 6.01 -45.01
CA ILE A 5 -17.59 6.51 -43.99
C ILE A 5 -16.82 7.76 -44.43
N LEU A 6 -16.71 8.75 -43.53
CA LEU A 6 -15.58 9.68 -43.45
C LEU A 6 -15.45 10.22 -42.02
N PHE A 7 -14.24 10.07 -41.46
CA PHE A 7 -13.85 10.45 -40.09
C PHE A 7 -13.95 11.96 -39.84
N ALA A 8 -14.71 12.35 -38.82
CA ALA A 8 -14.44 13.56 -38.02
C ALA A 8 -15.20 13.47 -36.68
N ASN A 9 -14.46 13.34 -35.58
CA ASN A 9 -14.97 13.30 -34.22
C ASN A 9 -15.75 14.58 -33.87
N LYS A 10 -17.07 14.48 -33.75
CA LYS A 10 -17.93 15.29 -32.87
C LYS A 10 -19.35 14.70 -32.84
N ILE A 11 -19.61 13.77 -31.91
CA ILE A 11 -20.98 13.36 -31.59
C ILE A 11 -21.55 14.42 -30.64
N THR A 12 -22.53 15.19 -31.11
CA THR A 12 -23.38 16.04 -30.27
C THR A 12 -24.69 15.30 -30.04
N LEU A 13 -24.89 14.73 -28.85
CA LEU A 13 -26.15 14.11 -28.45
C LEU A 13 -27.12 15.21 -27.99
N TYR A 14 -28.25 15.34 -28.70
CA TYR A 14 -29.39 16.17 -28.30
C TYR A 14 -30.39 15.30 -27.54
N LEU A 15 -30.48 15.44 -26.21
CA LEU A 15 -31.62 14.91 -25.45
C LEU A 15 -32.75 15.95 -25.46
N ASN A 16 -33.85 15.65 -26.16
CA ASN A 16 -35.12 16.37 -26.01
C ASN A 16 -35.89 15.77 -24.83
N ILE A 17 -35.90 16.45 -23.69
CA ILE A 17 -36.81 16.13 -22.59
C ILE A 17 -38.04 17.03 -22.75
N ILE A 18 -39.20 16.43 -23.07
CA ILE A 18 -40.49 17.11 -23.15
C ILE A 18 -41.11 17.11 -21.75
N PHE A 19 -41.24 18.29 -21.14
CA PHE A 19 -42.17 18.51 -20.04
C PHE A 19 -43.31 19.43 -20.51
N SER A 20 -44.54 18.93 -20.40
CA SER A 20 -45.77 19.69 -20.59
C SER A 20 -46.08 20.48 -19.31
N ASP A 21 -45.94 21.80 -19.35
CA ASP A 21 -47.02 22.75 -19.03
C ASP A 21 -46.46 24.17 -18.75
N GLY A 22 -47.12 25.15 -19.38
CA GLY A 22 -47.42 26.47 -18.80
C GLY A 22 -46.29 27.38 -18.33
N TYR A 23 -45.90 28.30 -19.22
CA TYR A 23 -45.32 29.63 -18.94
C TYR A 23 -43.83 29.78 -18.55
N ALA A 24 -43.20 30.76 -19.23
CA ALA A 24 -41.85 31.32 -19.06
C ALA A 24 -40.65 30.50 -19.59
N ARG A 25 -40.25 30.78 -20.84
CA ARG A 25 -38.94 30.39 -21.40
C ARG A 25 -37.80 31.09 -20.65
N ARG A 26 -37.17 30.42 -19.69
CA ARG A 26 -35.78 30.71 -19.29
C ARG A 26 -34.86 29.66 -19.92
N ARG A 27 -33.94 30.11 -20.78
CA ARG A 27 -32.83 29.27 -21.27
C ARG A 27 -31.86 29.06 -20.11
N HIS A 28 -31.89 27.90 -19.47
CA HIS A 28 -30.80 27.46 -18.61
C HIS A 28 -29.76 26.73 -19.48
N ARG A 29 -28.60 27.38 -19.68
CA ARG A 29 -27.39 26.66 -20.07
C ARG A 29 -26.94 25.88 -18.84
N LEU A 30 -27.19 24.57 -18.83
CA LEU A 30 -26.45 23.69 -17.94
C LEU A 30 -25.03 23.62 -18.50
N PHE A 31 -24.09 24.33 -17.87
CA PHE A 31 -22.68 24.03 -18.05
C PHE A 31 -22.43 22.71 -17.32
N LEU A 32 -22.42 21.60 -18.06
CA LEU A 32 -21.72 20.40 -17.63
C LEU A 32 -20.23 20.76 -17.65
N THR A 33 -19.74 21.31 -16.55
CA THR A 33 -18.31 21.38 -16.28
C THR A 33 -17.79 19.95 -16.31
N ARG A 34 -16.97 19.65 -17.31
CA ARG A 34 -16.13 18.44 -17.28
C ARG A 34 -15.33 18.48 -15.97
N PRO A 35 -15.23 17.38 -15.20
CA PRO A 35 -14.36 17.36 -14.04
C PRO A 35 -12.93 17.66 -14.52
N HIS A 36 -12.32 18.68 -13.93
CA HIS A 36 -10.95 19.07 -14.22
C HIS A 36 -10.01 17.90 -13.89
N LYS A 37 -9.05 17.65 -14.78
CA LYS A 37 -8.01 16.63 -14.63
C LYS A 37 -7.22 16.83 -13.33
N ILE A 38 -6.96 15.69 -12.67
CA ILE A 38 -6.15 15.47 -11.47
C ILE A 38 -4.82 16.24 -11.55
N ALA A 39 -4.47 17.00 -10.52
CA ALA A 39 -3.25 17.80 -10.49
C ALA A 39 -2.30 17.25 -9.42
N LEU A 40 -1.52 16.25 -9.84
CA LEU A 40 -0.31 15.80 -9.15
C LEU A 40 0.59 17.01 -8.85
N LEU A 41 1.33 16.98 -7.74
CA LEU A 41 2.39 17.97 -7.49
C LEU A 41 3.42 17.92 -8.63
N PRO A 42 3.61 19.02 -9.36
CA PRO A 42 4.67 19.09 -10.36
C PRO A 42 6.00 19.28 -9.66
N PHE A 43 6.72 18.20 -9.37
CA PHE A 43 8.11 18.32 -8.92
C PHE A 43 9.04 18.05 -10.11
N ASN A 44 9.63 19.08 -10.68
CA ASN A 44 10.54 19.00 -11.81
C ASN A 44 11.79 18.19 -11.45
N THR A 45 12.34 17.49 -12.44
CA THR A 45 13.59 16.73 -12.32
C THR A 45 14.40 16.89 -13.59
N TYR A 46 15.64 17.37 -13.49
CA TYR A 46 16.55 17.57 -14.62
C TYR A 46 18.01 17.49 -14.20
N PHE A 47 18.88 17.16 -15.17
CA PHE A 47 20.32 17.09 -14.96
C PHE A 47 21.00 18.36 -15.47
N VAL A 48 22.07 18.79 -14.81
CA VAL A 48 22.98 19.84 -15.28
C VAL A 48 24.43 19.39 -15.14
N ASN A 49 25.32 19.98 -15.94
CA ASN A 49 26.76 19.77 -15.77
C ASN A 49 27.30 20.63 -14.61
N PRO A 50 28.15 20.08 -13.74
CA PRO A 50 28.73 20.82 -12.62
C PRO A 50 29.75 21.88 -13.07
N ASP A 51 30.45 21.64 -14.19
CA ASP A 51 31.57 22.47 -14.66
C ASP A 51 31.13 23.79 -15.34
N ASP A 52 29.84 23.95 -15.64
CA ASP A 52 29.29 25.15 -16.28
C ASP A 52 28.94 26.27 -15.27
N ALA A 53 29.25 26.06 -13.98
CA ALA A 53 29.09 27.06 -12.92
C ALA A 53 30.28 28.05 -12.86
N CYS A 54 30.64 28.68 -13.97
CA CYS A 54 31.67 29.74 -13.98
C CYS A 54 31.07 31.13 -13.68
N GLU A 55 31.58 31.73 -12.59
CA GLU A 55 31.59 33.15 -12.20
C GLU A 55 30.38 34.05 -12.56
N GLY A 56 29.52 34.30 -11.58
CA GLY A 56 28.76 35.54 -11.47
C GLY A 56 27.32 35.54 -11.98
N LEU A 57 26.89 34.53 -12.75
CA LEU A 57 25.50 34.37 -13.20
C LEU A 57 25.05 32.93 -12.94
N ARG A 58 24.05 32.75 -12.05
CA ARG A 58 23.48 31.45 -11.65
C ARG A 58 22.65 30.78 -12.76
N HIS A 59 23.27 30.41 -13.89
CA HIS A 59 22.59 29.66 -14.95
C HIS A 59 23.37 28.39 -15.24
N HIS A 60 22.96 27.29 -14.60
CA HIS A 60 23.44 25.96 -14.96
C HIS A 60 22.91 25.57 -16.34
N ILE A 61 23.74 24.94 -17.18
CA ILE A 61 23.31 24.41 -18.47
C ILE A 61 22.63 23.06 -18.23
N THR A 62 21.33 23.00 -18.51
CA THR A 62 20.54 21.76 -18.44
C THR A 62 20.97 20.80 -19.54
N VAL A 63 21.22 19.54 -19.15
CA VAL A 63 21.44 18.44 -20.10
C VAL A 63 20.14 18.23 -20.87
N PRO A 64 20.14 18.36 -22.22
CA PRO A 64 18.94 18.17 -23.02
C PRO A 64 18.32 16.78 -22.82
N LEU A 65 16.98 16.69 -22.84
CA LEU A 65 16.26 15.41 -22.70
C LEU A 65 16.55 14.41 -23.82
N SER A 66 16.97 14.94 -24.97
CA SER A 66 17.41 14.17 -26.13
C SER A 66 18.84 13.63 -26.00
N GLU A 67 19.55 13.95 -24.92
CA GLU A 67 20.92 13.52 -24.68
C GLU A 67 20.98 12.47 -23.56
N PRO A 68 21.83 11.43 -23.70
CA PRO A 68 22.11 10.47 -22.66
C PRO A 68 23.11 11.03 -21.66
N LEU A 69 23.29 10.33 -20.53
CA LEU A 69 24.38 10.60 -19.60
C LEU A 69 25.60 9.74 -19.93
N ILE A 70 26.78 10.22 -19.56
CA ILE A 70 28.04 9.55 -19.84
C ILE A 70 28.50 8.78 -18.60
N HIS A 71 28.89 7.53 -18.78
CA HIS A 71 29.43 6.68 -17.72
C HIS A 71 30.56 7.38 -16.96
N GLY A 72 30.47 7.38 -15.63
CA GLY A 72 31.51 7.93 -14.77
C GLY A 72 31.61 9.46 -14.73
N GLN A 73 30.87 10.19 -15.57
CA GLN A 73 30.77 11.65 -15.51
C GLN A 73 29.89 12.08 -14.32
N THR A 74 30.23 13.22 -13.71
CA THR A 74 29.44 13.76 -12.60
C THR A 74 28.41 14.75 -13.14
N TYR A 75 27.19 14.64 -12.65
CA TYR A 75 26.08 15.54 -12.95
C TYR A 75 25.45 16.04 -11.65
N LEU A 76 24.72 17.15 -11.72
CA LEU A 76 23.80 17.53 -10.64
C LEU A 76 22.38 17.21 -11.09
N LEU A 77 21.66 16.40 -10.31
CA LEU A 77 20.22 16.22 -10.42
C LEU A 77 19.52 17.31 -9.60
N LEU A 78 18.77 18.18 -10.25
CA LEU A 78 17.98 19.21 -9.60
C LEU A 78 16.52 18.78 -9.48
N VAL A 79 15.95 19.08 -8.33
CA VAL A 79 14.55 18.85 -7.99
C VAL A 79 13.93 20.12 -7.44
N ASP A 80 12.86 20.61 -8.07
CA ASP A 80 12.07 21.74 -7.56
C ASP A 80 10.58 21.50 -7.76
N ILE A 81 9.75 22.13 -6.93
CA ILE A 81 8.31 22.14 -7.12
C ILE A 81 7.95 23.53 -7.65
N SER A 82 7.48 23.62 -8.90
CA SER A 82 7.12 24.90 -9.48
C SER A 82 5.99 24.84 -10.52
N PRO A 83 5.24 25.94 -10.71
CA PRO A 83 4.21 26.05 -11.75
C PRO A 83 4.74 25.88 -13.17
N GLU A 84 5.99 26.24 -13.39
CA GLU A 84 6.68 26.10 -14.66
C GLU A 84 7.26 24.68 -14.75
N ARG A 85 6.80 23.89 -15.72
CA ARG A 85 7.36 22.56 -15.98
C ARG A 85 8.77 22.70 -16.55
N LYS A 86 9.72 22.00 -15.94
CA LYS A 86 11.13 21.94 -16.32
C LYS A 86 11.59 20.48 -16.32
N GLY A 87 12.48 20.13 -17.24
CA GLY A 87 13.11 18.82 -17.24
C GLY A 87 12.26 17.72 -17.90
N ILE A 88 12.39 16.50 -17.39
CA ILE A 88 12.08 15.24 -18.10
C ILE A 88 10.57 14.99 -18.31
N GLU A 89 9.70 15.85 -17.76
CA GLU A 89 8.23 15.74 -17.87
C GLU A 89 7.66 16.59 -19.02
N SER A 90 7.21 15.96 -20.10
CA SER A 90 6.59 16.66 -21.25
C SER A 90 5.06 16.52 -21.35
N GLU A 91 4.39 15.85 -20.40
CA GLU A 91 2.92 15.73 -20.38
C GLU A 91 2.27 16.90 -19.60
N PRO A 92 1.37 17.69 -20.21
CA PRO A 92 0.79 18.89 -19.60
C PRO A 92 -0.29 18.51 -18.57
N THR A 93 0.10 18.38 -17.30
CA THR A 93 -0.84 18.40 -16.16
C THR A 93 -0.83 19.79 -15.49
N PRO A 94 -2.00 20.43 -15.28
CA PRO A 94 -2.09 21.77 -14.69
C PRO A 94 -1.49 21.82 -13.27
N PHE A 95 -0.75 22.89 -12.94
CA PHE A 95 -0.27 23.12 -11.58
C PHE A 95 -1.44 23.53 -10.66
N PRO A 96 -1.59 22.95 -9.46
CA PRO A 96 -2.77 23.15 -8.61
C PRO A 96 -2.69 24.43 -7.74
N ASP A 97 -2.48 25.60 -8.34
CA ASP A 97 -2.27 26.88 -7.63
C ASP A 97 -3.34 27.18 -6.56
N GLN A 98 -4.62 26.93 -6.86
CA GLN A 98 -5.72 27.18 -5.93
C GLN A 98 -5.79 26.16 -4.78
N ALA A 99 -5.46 24.89 -5.05
CA ALA A 99 -5.46 23.86 -4.02
C ALA A 99 -4.29 24.06 -3.05
N LEU A 100 -3.13 24.47 -3.59
CA LEU A 100 -1.98 24.85 -2.82
C LEU A 100 -2.27 26.12 -2.00
N ALA A 101 -2.80 27.21 -2.57
CA ALA A 101 -3.07 28.49 -1.87
C ALA A 101 -3.77 28.38 -0.49
N GLN A 102 -4.58 27.33 -0.30
CA GLN A 102 -5.31 27.04 0.92
C GLN A 102 -4.48 26.26 1.97
N VAL A 103 -3.38 25.57 1.57
CA VAL A 103 -2.49 24.66 2.35
C VAL A 103 -1.81 25.29 3.57
N TRP A 104 -1.80 26.59 3.68
CA TRP A 104 -0.99 27.30 4.66
C TRP A 104 -1.83 27.78 5.86
N ASN A 105 -1.92 26.96 6.91
CA ASN A 105 -2.33 27.42 8.26
C ASN A 105 -1.16 28.17 8.89
N ASP A 106 -1.18 29.50 8.82
CA ASP A 106 -0.27 30.44 9.51
C ASP A 106 1.25 30.26 9.29
N SER A 107 1.70 29.24 8.55
CA SER A 107 3.08 29.01 8.13
C SER A 107 3.32 29.50 6.71
N GLU A 108 4.42 30.22 6.46
CA GLU A 108 4.78 30.70 5.12
C GLU A 108 5.36 29.61 4.21
N SER A 109 5.73 28.44 4.77
CA SER A 109 6.33 27.33 4.02
C SER A 109 6.02 25.94 4.60
N LEU A 110 6.15 24.91 3.76
CA LEU A 110 5.96 23.50 4.08
C LEU A 110 7.29 22.74 3.90
N PRO A 111 7.87 22.17 4.96
CA PRO A 111 9.05 21.33 4.82
C PRO A 111 8.68 19.95 4.30
N LEU A 112 9.35 19.53 3.23
CA LEU A 112 9.26 18.22 2.60
C LEU A 112 10.63 17.56 2.63
N ASP A 113 10.66 16.23 2.66
CA ASP A 113 11.89 15.46 2.52
C ASP A 113 11.92 14.87 1.11
N LEU A 114 13.03 15.12 0.41
CA LEU A 114 13.37 14.49 -0.85
C LEU A 114 14.33 13.36 -0.59
N VAL A 115 13.97 12.16 -1.04
CA VAL A 115 14.84 10.98 -1.00
C VAL A 115 15.16 10.56 -2.42
N VAL A 116 16.45 10.40 -2.73
CA VAL A 116 16.94 9.97 -4.04
C VAL A 116 17.77 8.70 -3.86
N ALA A 117 17.45 7.66 -4.62
CA ALA A 117 18.19 6.41 -4.59
C ALA A 117 18.33 5.78 -5.98
N SER A 118 19.38 4.99 -6.15
CA SER A 118 19.65 4.26 -7.38
C SER A 118 20.66 3.13 -7.15
N LYS A 119 20.56 2.05 -7.93
CA LYS A 119 21.61 1.04 -8.11
C LYS A 119 22.63 1.44 -9.19
N ASP A 120 22.17 2.19 -10.18
CA ASP A 120 22.90 2.52 -11.42
C ASP A 120 23.68 3.85 -11.31
N PHE A 121 23.53 4.55 -10.18
CA PHE A 121 24.16 5.84 -9.90
C PHE A 121 24.72 5.88 -8.48
N ASN A 122 25.92 6.44 -8.34
CA ASN A 122 26.44 6.87 -7.04
C ASN A 122 25.86 8.25 -6.71
N ILE A 123 25.29 8.40 -5.52
CA ILE A 123 24.63 9.63 -5.04
C ILE A 123 25.31 10.08 -3.74
N ASP A 124 25.66 11.36 -3.62
CA ASP A 124 26.45 11.91 -2.51
C ASP A 124 25.68 11.96 -1.17
N ALA A 125 24.44 12.44 -1.21
CA ALA A 125 23.53 12.54 -0.09
C ALA A 125 22.14 12.16 -0.57
N THR A 126 21.58 11.10 -0.02
CA THR A 126 20.31 10.51 -0.48
C THR A 126 19.09 11.25 0.05
N VAL A 127 19.20 11.97 1.17
CA VAL A 127 18.09 12.74 1.77
C VAL A 127 18.42 14.21 1.85
N LYS A 128 17.54 15.07 1.34
CA LYS A 128 17.63 16.53 1.48
C LYS A 128 16.25 17.11 1.76
N LYS A 129 16.21 18.27 2.42
CA LYS A 129 14.95 18.99 2.66
C LYS A 129 14.62 19.92 1.51
N LEU A 130 13.37 19.91 1.09
CA LEU A 130 12.78 20.89 0.20
C LEU A 130 11.80 21.76 1.00
N THR A 131 11.88 23.08 0.83
CA THR A 131 10.93 24.00 1.46
C THR A 131 9.97 24.50 0.38
N LEU A 132 8.70 24.09 0.47
CA LEU A 132 7.67 24.49 -0.48
C LEU A 132 6.97 25.77 0.04
N PRO A 133 7.18 26.94 -0.60
CA PRO A 133 6.60 28.20 -0.14
C PRO A 133 5.09 28.30 -0.43
N ARG A 134 4.43 29.23 0.26
CA ARG A 134 3.01 29.58 0.07
C ARG A 134 2.56 29.95 -1.34
N SER A 135 3.47 30.42 -2.16
CA SER A 135 3.16 30.76 -3.54
C SER A 135 4.44 30.78 -4.34
N GLY A 136 4.36 30.33 -5.58
CA GLY A 136 5.51 30.29 -6.48
C GLY A 136 6.31 28.99 -6.37
N ALA A 137 7.51 29.03 -6.93
CA ALA A 137 8.42 27.90 -6.98
C ALA A 137 9.13 27.69 -5.64
N SER A 138 9.39 26.44 -5.28
CA SER A 138 10.43 26.13 -4.29
C SER A 138 11.81 26.48 -4.84
N ASP A 139 12.78 26.63 -3.95
CA ASP A 139 14.19 26.55 -4.35
C ASP A 139 14.49 25.16 -4.92
N SER A 140 15.44 25.10 -5.86
CA SER A 140 15.91 23.83 -6.41
C SER A 140 16.86 23.15 -5.43
N VAL A 141 16.54 21.89 -5.11
CA VAL A 141 17.40 21.00 -4.34
C VAL A 141 18.28 20.22 -5.30
N GLN A 142 19.58 20.20 -5.02
CA GLN A 142 20.61 19.61 -5.88
C GLN A 142 21.17 18.33 -5.28
N PHE A 143 21.34 17.29 -6.08
CA PHE A 143 21.96 16.01 -5.73
C PHE A 143 23.13 15.75 -6.68
N THR A 144 24.31 15.42 -6.14
CA THR A 144 25.43 15.03 -7.01
C THR A 144 25.25 13.58 -7.40
N VAL A 145 25.15 13.31 -8.70
CA VAL A 145 24.92 11.96 -9.23
C VAL A 145 26.00 11.59 -10.23
N LYS A 146 26.45 10.34 -10.19
CA LYS A 146 27.45 9.81 -11.10
C LYS A 146 27.02 8.43 -11.59
N PRO A 147 26.75 8.23 -12.89
CA PRO A 147 26.43 6.91 -13.43
C PRO A 147 27.55 5.92 -13.12
N ASN A 148 27.21 4.80 -12.49
CA ASN A 148 28.12 3.68 -12.24
C ASN A 148 27.83 2.50 -13.19
N LEU A 149 26.66 2.48 -13.84
CA LEU A 149 26.34 1.58 -14.96
C LEU A 149 27.19 1.95 -16.18
N PHE A 150 27.79 0.96 -16.84
CA PHE A 150 28.68 1.18 -17.98
C PHE A 150 27.94 1.63 -19.24
N GLU A 151 26.83 0.96 -19.55
CA GLU A 151 25.96 1.28 -20.68
C GLU A 151 24.53 0.78 -20.44
N GLY A 152 23.56 1.37 -21.13
CA GLY A 152 22.16 0.95 -21.07
C GLY A 152 21.29 1.91 -20.24
N ARG A 153 20.08 1.49 -19.90
CA ARG A 153 19.11 2.32 -19.18
C ARG A 153 19.32 2.17 -17.67
N GLY A 154 19.74 3.25 -17.02
CA GLY A 154 19.84 3.36 -15.58
C GLY A 154 18.63 4.04 -14.97
N TYR A 155 18.34 3.75 -13.71
CA TYR A 155 17.13 4.23 -13.03
C TYR A 155 17.46 4.98 -11.74
N ILE A 156 16.82 6.13 -11.52
CA ILE A 156 16.88 6.88 -10.27
C ILE A 156 15.45 7.01 -9.72
N GLN A 157 15.24 6.63 -8.46
CA GLN A 157 14.00 6.86 -7.74
C GLN A 157 14.09 8.17 -6.97
N VAL A 158 13.07 9.03 -7.10
CA VAL A 158 12.92 10.30 -6.38
C VAL A 158 11.60 10.27 -5.63
N ASP A 159 11.68 10.33 -4.30
CA ASP A 159 10.56 10.23 -3.39
C ASP A 159 10.36 11.55 -2.66
N LEU A 160 9.11 11.98 -2.58
CA LEU A 160 8.69 13.19 -1.88
C LEU A 160 7.86 12.80 -0.66
N LEU A 161 8.36 13.14 0.53
CA LEU A 161 7.72 12.78 1.79
C LEU A 161 7.33 14.03 2.59
N TYR A 162 6.22 13.92 3.32
CA TYR A 162 5.79 14.91 4.30
C TYR A 162 5.65 14.25 5.66
N ARG A 163 6.48 14.66 6.63
CA ARG A 163 6.51 14.05 7.98
C ARG A 163 6.65 12.51 7.95
N GLY A 164 7.40 12.01 6.97
CA GLY A 164 7.62 10.58 6.75
C GLY A 164 6.56 9.88 5.93
N TYR A 165 5.43 10.52 5.72
CA TYR A 165 4.40 9.98 4.85
C TYR A 165 4.83 10.13 3.39
N LEU A 166 4.96 9.03 2.64
CA LEU A 166 5.32 9.09 1.22
C LEU A 166 4.15 9.68 0.43
N LEU A 167 4.34 10.87 -0.15
CA LEU A 167 3.33 11.54 -0.94
C LEU A 167 3.33 11.05 -2.39
N GLN A 168 4.53 11.00 -2.97
CA GLN A 168 4.73 10.68 -4.38
C GLN A 168 6.12 10.11 -4.60
N SER A 169 6.20 9.20 -5.56
CA SER A 169 7.44 8.57 -6.00
C SER A 169 7.54 8.68 -7.51
N LYS A 170 8.72 9.00 -8.01
CA LYS A 170 9.02 9.15 -9.44
C LYS A 170 10.27 8.38 -9.80
N GLN A 171 10.17 7.56 -10.84
CA GLN A 171 11.34 6.95 -11.45
C GLN A 171 11.78 7.76 -12.66
N LEU A 172 13.05 8.14 -12.66
CA LEU A 172 13.78 8.64 -13.82
C LEU A 172 14.45 7.45 -14.48
N ALA A 173 14.26 7.30 -15.78
CA ALA A 173 14.95 6.32 -16.60
C ALA A 173 15.82 7.06 -17.61
N VAL A 174 17.12 6.80 -17.55
CA VAL A 174 18.15 7.57 -18.25
C VAL A 174 19.08 6.63 -18.99
N LEU A 175 19.22 6.84 -20.30
CA LEU A 175 20.20 6.14 -21.11
C LEU A 175 21.60 6.62 -20.73
N ILE A 176 22.46 5.66 -20.43
CA ILE A 176 23.87 5.85 -20.11
C ILE A 176 24.70 5.27 -21.24
N ILE A 177 25.67 6.04 -21.73
CA ILE A 177 26.59 5.64 -22.78
C ILE A 177 28.05 5.71 -22.27
N PRO A 178 28.95 4.85 -22.78
CA PRO A 178 30.32 4.79 -22.27
C PRO A 178 31.15 6.02 -22.63
N VAL A 179 30.89 6.65 -23.79
CA VAL A 179 31.62 7.81 -24.30
C VAL A 179 30.69 8.79 -25.01
N ALA A 180 31.00 10.09 -24.93
CA ALA A 180 30.24 11.13 -25.63
C ALA A 180 30.18 10.90 -27.15
N GLY A 181 29.04 11.23 -27.76
CA GLY A 181 28.86 11.17 -29.22
C GLY A 181 28.55 9.78 -29.81
N ALA A 182 28.34 8.76 -28.97
CA ALA A 182 27.85 7.46 -29.46
C ALA A 182 26.46 7.58 -30.11
N GLU A 183 26.24 6.88 -31.22
CA GLU A 183 24.91 6.82 -31.85
C GLU A 183 23.91 6.13 -30.91
N ILE A 184 22.72 6.73 -30.78
CA ILE A 184 21.63 6.21 -29.95
C ILE A 184 20.63 5.50 -30.87
N PRO A 185 20.48 4.16 -30.76
CA PRO A 185 19.45 3.43 -31.48
C PRO A 185 18.06 4.01 -31.22
N GLU A 186 17.20 4.03 -32.24
CA GLU A 186 15.83 4.55 -32.11
C GLU A 186 15.03 3.78 -31.03
N SER A 187 15.29 2.48 -30.86
CA SER A 187 14.67 1.65 -29.81
C SER A 187 15.02 2.06 -28.38
N LEU A 188 16.08 2.85 -28.19
CA LEU A 188 16.52 3.37 -26.88
C LEU A 188 16.11 4.83 -26.68
N ARG A 189 15.39 5.44 -27.62
CA ARG A 189 14.84 6.78 -27.48
C ARG A 189 13.44 6.76 -26.84
N PRO A 190 13.05 7.83 -26.11
CA PRO A 190 13.91 8.95 -25.74
C PRO A 190 14.95 8.55 -24.67
N PRO A 191 16.15 9.19 -24.66
CA PRO A 191 17.21 8.89 -23.71
C PRO A 191 16.81 9.15 -22.26
N GLN A 192 15.97 10.14 -21.99
CA GLN A 192 15.50 10.46 -20.65
C GLN A 192 13.97 10.40 -20.60
N THR A 193 13.44 9.67 -19.63
CA THR A 193 12.01 9.59 -19.32
C THR A 193 11.78 9.65 -17.82
N ALA A 194 10.62 10.13 -17.41
CA ALA A 194 10.18 10.17 -16.02
C ALA A 194 8.78 9.60 -15.92
N THR A 195 8.52 8.82 -14.88
CA THR A 195 7.19 8.23 -14.64
C THR A 195 6.89 8.30 -13.15
N ILE A 196 5.64 8.63 -12.81
CA ILE A 196 5.15 8.54 -11.43
C ILE A 196 4.82 7.08 -11.15
N THR A 197 5.49 6.54 -10.14
CA THR A 197 5.50 5.11 -9.83
C THR A 197 4.73 4.80 -8.56
N PHE A 198 4.39 5.84 -7.80
CA PHE A 198 3.50 5.79 -6.64
C PHE A 198 3.00 7.20 -6.33
N THR A 199 1.74 7.32 -5.91
CA THR A 199 1.20 8.56 -5.35
C THR A 199 0.08 8.23 -4.36
N THR A 200 0.02 8.94 -3.25
CA THR A 200 -1.05 8.84 -2.25
C THR A 200 -2.12 9.92 -2.43
N THR A 201 -1.92 10.82 -3.38
CA THR A 201 -2.72 12.03 -3.49
C THR A 201 -2.95 12.42 -4.93
N ASP A 202 -4.19 12.78 -5.21
CA ASP A 202 -4.61 13.46 -6.43
C ASP A 202 -4.44 14.98 -6.33
N LEU A 203 -4.45 15.52 -5.09
CA LEU A 203 -4.35 16.94 -4.74
C LEU A 203 -3.82 17.11 -3.30
N LEU A 204 -2.73 17.84 -3.12
CA LEU A 204 -2.31 18.33 -1.81
C LEU A 204 -3.11 19.57 -1.41
N THR A 205 -4.30 19.38 -0.82
CA THR A 205 -5.03 20.46 -0.17
C THR A 205 -4.63 20.58 1.30
N HIS A 206 -4.91 21.74 1.89
CA HIS A 206 -4.69 21.99 3.31
C HIS A 206 -5.35 20.97 4.22
N ASP A 207 -6.64 20.75 4.00
CA ASP A 207 -7.45 19.89 4.84
C ASP A 207 -6.91 18.47 4.75
N LYS A 208 -6.48 18.01 3.57
CA LYS A 208 -5.86 16.69 3.41
C LYS A 208 -4.49 16.61 4.10
N LEU A 209 -3.62 17.62 3.95
CA LEU A 209 -2.28 17.64 4.55
C LEU A 209 -2.27 17.81 6.07
N THR A 210 -3.22 18.57 6.63
CA THR A 210 -3.39 18.68 8.09
C THR A 210 -3.93 17.39 8.70
N LEU A 211 -4.72 16.64 7.93
CA LEU A 211 -5.14 15.28 8.27
C LEU A 211 -4.03 14.24 8.02
N LEU A 212 -2.97 14.57 7.25
CA LEU A 212 -1.87 13.63 7.03
C LEU A 212 -1.10 13.40 8.33
N PRO A 213 -1.10 12.16 8.82
CA PRO A 213 -0.43 11.80 10.04
C PRO A 213 1.08 11.64 9.81
N GLU A 214 1.83 11.73 10.90
CA GLU A 214 3.25 11.42 10.89
C GLU A 214 3.48 9.92 10.75
N ARG A 215 4.54 9.56 10.01
CA ARG A 215 5.02 8.19 9.89
C ARG A 215 6.44 8.12 10.39
N PHE A 216 6.65 7.31 11.44
CA PHE A 216 7.97 7.10 12.02
C PHE A 216 8.82 6.17 11.18
N LEU A 217 8.19 5.18 10.54
CA LEU A 217 8.81 4.28 9.58
C LEU A 217 7.97 4.18 8.31
N THR A 218 8.64 4.42 7.20
CA THR A 218 8.12 4.16 5.86
C THR A 218 9.00 3.13 5.18
N VAL A 219 8.38 2.11 4.59
CA VAL A 219 9.05 1.00 3.94
C VAL A 219 8.65 0.98 2.47
N ASP A 220 9.59 1.31 1.60
CA ASP A 220 9.38 1.25 0.17
C ASP A 220 9.85 -0.10 -0.37
N VAL A 221 8.97 -0.76 -1.09
CA VAL A 221 9.18 -2.07 -1.71
C VAL A 221 9.24 -1.87 -3.21
N GLN A 222 10.44 -1.78 -3.77
CA GLN A 222 10.66 -1.50 -5.18
C GLN A 222 11.08 -2.77 -5.92
N ILE A 223 10.55 -2.99 -7.12
CA ILE A 223 11.02 -4.09 -7.98
C ILE A 223 11.85 -3.56 -9.14
N ASP A 224 13.01 -4.18 -9.36
CA ASP A 224 13.79 -3.98 -10.57
C ASP A 224 13.22 -4.86 -11.69
N THR A 225 12.77 -4.23 -12.76
CA THR A 225 12.10 -4.90 -13.88
C THR A 225 13.06 -5.69 -14.76
N ARG A 226 14.38 -5.45 -14.64
CA ARG A 226 15.43 -6.12 -15.43
C ARG A 226 15.72 -7.52 -14.93
N ASP A 227 15.72 -7.71 -13.61
CA ASP A 227 16.11 -8.97 -12.95
C ASP A 227 15.06 -9.50 -11.95
N SER A 228 13.93 -8.80 -11.79
CA SER A 228 12.88 -9.11 -10.82
C SER A 228 13.34 -9.12 -9.36
N SER A 229 14.50 -8.52 -9.04
CA SER A 229 14.93 -8.30 -7.66
C SER A 229 14.00 -7.30 -6.96
N THR A 230 13.84 -7.43 -5.64
CA THR A 230 13.09 -6.44 -4.84
C THR A 230 14.02 -5.75 -3.87
N ASP A 231 14.08 -4.44 -3.99
CA ASP A 231 14.77 -3.57 -3.07
C ASP A 231 13.82 -3.11 -1.97
N LEU A 232 14.34 -3.10 -0.75
CA LEU A 232 13.64 -2.57 0.41
C LEU A 232 14.37 -1.34 0.89
N ARG A 233 13.65 -0.24 1.06
CA ARG A 233 14.16 0.99 1.65
C ARG A 233 13.40 1.31 2.91
N PHE A 234 14.11 1.49 4.02
CA PHE A 234 13.53 1.84 5.31
C PHE A 234 13.86 3.30 5.62
N LEU A 235 12.82 4.12 5.70
CA LEU A 235 12.91 5.55 5.99
C LEU A 235 12.46 5.79 7.43
N ASP A 236 13.41 6.06 8.31
CA ASP A 236 13.17 6.32 9.73
C ASP A 236 13.21 7.82 10.04
N ARG A 237 12.34 8.28 10.93
CA ARG A 237 12.25 9.68 11.34
C ARG A 237 12.48 9.93 12.81
N THR A 238 12.71 8.89 13.59
CA THR A 238 12.74 8.95 15.06
C THR A 238 13.96 9.68 15.63
N GLN A 239 14.96 10.05 14.81
CA GLN A 239 16.15 10.82 15.19
C GLN A 239 16.47 12.02 14.27
N GLY A 240 15.47 12.65 13.64
CA GLY A 240 15.66 13.95 12.97
C GLY A 240 16.03 13.91 11.48
N ASN A 241 15.33 13.08 10.69
CA ASN A 241 15.49 12.88 9.23
C ASN A 241 16.72 12.05 8.83
N GLN A 242 16.92 10.87 9.44
CA GLN A 242 17.98 9.94 9.02
C GLN A 242 17.37 8.75 8.27
N GLU A 243 17.76 8.55 7.01
CA GLU A 243 17.43 7.31 6.28
C GLU A 243 18.12 6.11 6.94
N LEU A 244 17.36 5.08 7.29
CA LEU A 244 17.91 3.78 7.68
C LEU A 244 18.10 2.92 6.43
N VAL A 245 19.12 3.30 5.65
CA VAL A 245 19.82 2.50 4.63
C VAL A 245 18.95 1.72 3.62
N SER A 246 19.09 2.04 2.34
CA SER A 246 18.69 1.16 1.24
C SER A 246 19.50 -0.15 1.26
N TYR A 247 18.82 -1.29 1.28
CA TYR A 247 19.46 -2.59 1.05
C TYR A 247 18.77 -3.31 -0.10
N SER A 248 19.55 -3.64 -1.12
CA SER A 248 19.12 -4.59 -2.12
C SER A 248 19.07 -5.98 -1.52
N THR A 249 17.86 -6.46 -1.27
CA THR A 249 17.62 -7.87 -1.02
C THR A 249 17.42 -8.53 -2.37
N ASN A 250 18.47 -9.09 -2.96
CA ASN A 250 18.27 -10.01 -4.08
C ASN A 250 17.35 -11.14 -3.58
N LEU A 251 16.06 -11.05 -3.90
CA LEU A 251 14.98 -11.95 -3.46
C LEU A 251 15.24 -13.41 -3.86
N GLN A 252 16.20 -13.64 -4.75
CA GLN A 252 16.35 -14.90 -5.45
C GLN A 252 17.02 -16.04 -4.66
N SER A 253 17.54 -15.84 -3.43
CA SER A 253 18.15 -16.97 -2.69
C SER A 253 17.68 -17.24 -1.26
N GLY A 254 16.69 -16.53 -0.71
CA GLY A 254 16.20 -16.89 0.63
C GLY A 254 14.97 -16.19 1.21
N LEU A 255 14.61 -14.98 0.73
CA LEU A 255 13.48 -14.25 1.28
C LEU A 255 12.13 -14.92 0.91
N GLY A 256 11.97 -15.42 -0.31
CA GLY A 256 10.79 -16.24 -0.67
C GLY A 256 10.61 -17.45 0.24
N ASN A 257 11.71 -18.17 0.55
CA ASN A 257 11.70 -19.28 1.50
C ASN A 257 11.35 -18.83 2.93
N ALA A 258 11.83 -17.66 3.36
CA ALA A 258 11.50 -17.10 4.68
C ALA A 258 10.01 -16.78 4.80
N ILE A 259 9.43 -16.17 3.76
CA ILE A 259 8.00 -15.83 3.68
C ILE A 259 7.15 -17.11 3.64
N ALA A 260 7.51 -18.07 2.78
CA ALA A 260 6.83 -19.37 2.69
C ALA A 260 6.86 -20.11 4.03
N ARG A 261 7.99 -20.09 4.75
CA ARG A 261 8.11 -20.69 6.08
C ARG A 261 7.14 -20.07 7.09
N VAL A 262 7.00 -18.74 7.12
CA VAL A 262 6.05 -18.05 8.01
C VAL A 262 4.63 -18.48 7.71
N ARG A 263 4.24 -18.48 6.43
CA ARG A 263 2.89 -18.86 5.99
C ARG A 263 2.57 -20.32 6.26
N GLN A 264 3.53 -21.22 6.03
CA GLN A 264 3.37 -22.63 6.38
C GLN A 264 3.10 -22.81 7.88
N LYS A 265 3.79 -22.06 8.75
CA LYS A 265 3.55 -22.10 10.20
C LYS A 265 2.20 -21.51 10.59
N LEU A 266 1.79 -20.41 9.97
CA LEU A 266 0.45 -19.86 10.14
C LEU A 266 -0.63 -20.84 9.71
N HIS A 267 -0.50 -21.42 8.52
CA HIS A 267 -1.42 -22.42 7.99
C HIS A 267 -1.50 -23.64 8.92
N SER A 268 -0.36 -24.17 9.38
CA SER A 268 -0.34 -25.29 10.32
C SER A 268 -1.07 -24.96 11.63
N MET A 269 -0.88 -23.74 12.16
CA MET A 269 -1.57 -23.29 13.36
C MET A 269 -3.07 -23.09 13.12
N ALA A 270 -3.47 -22.60 11.95
CA ALA A 270 -4.86 -22.30 11.63
C ALA A 270 -5.67 -23.55 11.24
N ALA A 271 -5.12 -24.42 10.40
CA ALA A 271 -5.88 -25.45 9.68
C ALA A 271 -5.80 -26.86 10.27
N THR A 272 -4.99 -27.10 11.30
CA THR A 272 -4.83 -28.44 11.92
C THR A 272 -5.67 -28.63 13.18
N LYS A 273 -5.99 -29.89 13.49
CA LYS A 273 -6.74 -30.27 14.71
C LYS A 273 -5.95 -29.97 15.99
N GLU A 274 -4.62 -30.06 15.91
CA GLU A 274 -3.67 -29.71 16.94
C GLU A 274 -3.52 -28.18 17.12
N GLY A 275 -3.96 -27.41 16.11
CA GLY A 275 -4.03 -25.97 16.10
C GLY A 275 -5.42 -25.42 16.48
N TYR A 276 -5.76 -24.31 15.84
CA TYR A 276 -6.94 -23.50 16.11
C TYR A 276 -8.09 -23.74 15.13
N GLN A 277 -8.04 -24.80 14.30
CA GLN A 277 -9.03 -25.10 13.25
C GLN A 277 -10.49 -25.03 13.71
N PHE A 278 -10.77 -25.42 14.95
CA PHE A 278 -12.12 -25.39 15.52
C PHE A 278 -12.18 -24.60 16.82
N LYS A 279 -11.26 -23.64 17.01
CA LYS A 279 -11.08 -22.94 18.30
C LYS A 279 -11.06 -21.43 18.10
N THR A 280 -12.02 -20.77 18.73
CA THR A 280 -11.99 -19.32 18.94
C THR A 280 -11.21 -18.94 20.19
N GLN A 281 -11.26 -19.78 21.23
CA GLN A 281 -10.50 -19.67 22.48
C GLN A 281 -9.35 -20.67 22.50
N GLY A 282 -8.15 -20.20 22.85
CA GLY A 282 -6.98 -21.01 23.16
C GLY A 282 -6.70 -21.14 24.66
N ASP A 283 -5.52 -21.68 24.96
CA ASP A 283 -4.95 -21.77 26.29
C ASP A 283 -3.42 -21.60 26.21
N MET A 284 -2.76 -21.52 27.37
CA MET A 284 -1.30 -21.40 27.40
C MET A 284 -0.57 -22.60 26.79
N LYS A 285 -1.18 -23.80 26.77
CA LYS A 285 -0.58 -25.00 26.16
C LYS A 285 -0.56 -24.87 24.63
N LEU A 286 -1.65 -24.41 24.03
CA LEU A 286 -1.74 -24.09 22.61
C LEU A 286 -0.78 -22.96 22.23
N LEU A 287 -0.74 -21.87 23.02
CA LEU A 287 0.21 -20.77 22.80
C LEU A 287 1.67 -21.25 22.86
N ASN A 288 2.04 -22.04 23.87
CA ASN A 288 3.37 -22.64 24.00
C ASN A 288 3.73 -23.58 22.84
N THR A 289 2.73 -24.17 22.19
CA THR A 289 2.95 -25.03 21.02
C THR A 289 3.25 -24.21 19.77
N TRP A 290 2.48 -23.14 19.53
CA TRP A 290 2.46 -22.47 18.22
C TRP A 290 3.22 -21.16 18.16
N LEU A 291 3.15 -20.34 19.21
CA LEU A 291 3.76 -19.02 19.18
C LEU A 291 5.30 -19.07 19.11
N PRO A 292 6.01 -20.02 19.76
CA PRO A 292 7.44 -20.20 19.53
C PRO A 292 7.81 -20.57 18.10
N GLN A 293 6.98 -21.37 17.41
CA GLN A 293 7.23 -21.72 16.01
C GLN A 293 7.05 -20.52 15.09
N LEU A 294 6.04 -19.68 15.36
CA LEU A 294 5.85 -18.42 14.65
C LEU A 294 6.95 -17.42 14.95
N ALA A 295 7.42 -17.34 16.20
CA ALA A 295 8.50 -16.43 16.58
C ALA A 295 9.81 -16.83 15.89
N ASP A 296 10.11 -18.12 15.80
CA ASP A 296 11.27 -18.66 15.08
C ASP A 296 11.20 -18.34 13.56
N ALA A 297 10.06 -18.61 12.91
CA ALA A 297 9.87 -18.28 11.49
C ALA A 297 9.88 -16.76 11.23
N GLY A 298 9.18 -16.00 12.07
CA GLY A 298 9.11 -14.54 12.03
C GLY A 298 10.46 -13.88 12.29
N ARG A 299 11.28 -14.46 13.17
CA ARG A 299 12.65 -14.01 13.43
C ARG A 299 13.57 -14.31 12.25
N TYR A 300 13.40 -15.46 11.62
CA TYR A 300 14.13 -15.79 10.40
C TYR A 300 13.81 -14.78 9.30
N LEU A 301 12.52 -14.48 9.06
CA LEU A 301 12.09 -13.45 8.12
C LEU A 301 12.62 -12.05 8.50
N TYR A 302 12.51 -11.67 9.78
CA TYR A 302 13.04 -10.40 10.29
C TYR A 302 14.53 -10.26 9.94
N ARG A 303 15.35 -11.30 10.15
CA ARG A 303 16.79 -11.29 9.82
C ARG A 303 17.08 -11.31 8.33
N SER A 304 16.17 -11.81 7.50
CA SER A 304 16.28 -11.76 6.05
C SER A 304 16.00 -10.36 5.51
N LEU A 305 15.11 -9.60 6.16
CA LEU A 305 14.70 -8.25 5.75
C LEU A 305 15.60 -7.16 6.35
N LEU A 306 15.89 -7.26 7.65
CA LEU A 306 16.63 -6.27 8.40
C LEU A 306 18.05 -6.79 8.68
N PRO A 307 19.09 -6.03 8.31
CA PRO A 307 20.48 -6.45 8.48
C PRO A 307 20.95 -6.25 9.92
N GLU A 308 20.41 -7.06 10.84
CA GLU A 308 21.07 -7.25 12.12
C GLU A 308 22.39 -8.00 11.93
N ASN A 309 23.45 -7.58 12.62
CA ASN A 309 24.80 -8.19 12.67
C ASN A 309 25.61 -8.15 11.36
N LYS A 310 25.34 -7.22 10.44
CA LYS A 310 26.24 -6.96 9.28
C LYS A 310 27.31 -5.90 9.57
N GLY A 311 27.13 -5.06 10.59
CA GLY A 311 28.16 -4.18 11.12
C GLY A 311 29.15 -4.96 11.98
N ARG A 312 30.45 -4.73 11.82
CA ARG A 312 31.51 -5.35 12.64
C ARG A 312 31.65 -4.69 14.03
N THR A 313 30.84 -3.67 14.31
CA THR A 313 31.03 -2.70 15.39
C THR A 313 29.71 -2.41 16.12
N LEU A 314 29.73 -2.42 17.46
CA LEU A 314 28.57 -2.03 18.30
C LEU A 314 28.13 -0.60 17.92
N GLY A 315 26.83 -0.39 17.67
CA GLY A 315 26.28 0.92 17.30
C GLY A 315 26.15 1.20 15.79
N GLU A 316 26.56 0.28 14.93
CA GLU A 316 26.34 0.35 13.47
C GLU A 316 25.21 -0.59 12.98
N ASP A 317 24.57 -1.33 13.90
CA ASP A 317 23.46 -2.22 13.57
C ASP A 317 22.18 -1.43 13.34
N ASN A 318 21.77 -1.33 12.08
CA ASN A 318 20.60 -0.56 11.68
C ASN A 318 19.28 -1.21 12.12
N GLY A 319 19.26 -2.51 12.40
CA GLY A 319 18.11 -3.18 13.03
C GLY A 319 17.95 -2.80 14.50
N GLU A 320 19.06 -2.69 15.25
CA GLU A 320 19.02 -2.21 16.64
C GLU A 320 18.57 -0.75 16.73
N LYS A 321 19.07 0.11 15.84
CA LYS A 321 18.63 1.51 15.73
C LYS A 321 17.13 1.60 15.45
N LEU A 322 16.63 0.85 14.47
CA LEU A 322 15.21 0.81 14.13
C LEU A 322 14.33 0.35 15.32
N ARG A 323 14.80 -0.61 16.11
CA ARG A 323 14.05 -1.07 17.30
C ARG A 323 14.01 -0.05 18.43
N ALA A 324 15.12 0.67 18.64
CA ALA A 324 15.18 1.72 19.66
C ALA A 324 14.32 2.94 19.29
N ALA A 325 14.10 3.11 17.99
CA ALA A 325 13.35 4.20 17.37
C ALA A 325 11.83 4.03 17.50
N LEU A 326 11.32 2.83 17.19
CA LEU A 326 9.87 2.58 17.12
C LEU A 326 9.24 2.39 18.50
N LYS A 327 8.10 3.06 18.72
CA LYS A 327 7.27 2.92 19.91
C LYS A 327 6.02 2.09 19.62
N PRO A 328 5.45 1.38 20.60
CA PRO A 328 4.13 0.78 20.46
C PRO A 328 3.11 1.80 19.93
N ASP A 329 2.14 1.30 19.17
CA ASP A 329 1.08 2.08 18.51
C ASP A 329 1.55 3.01 17.39
N SER A 330 2.85 3.00 17.06
CA SER A 330 3.34 3.67 15.85
C SER A 330 2.75 3.03 14.59
N VAL A 331 2.51 3.85 13.58
CA VAL A 331 2.09 3.42 12.25
C VAL A 331 3.31 3.19 11.36
N ILE A 332 3.39 2.01 10.75
CA ILE A 332 4.36 1.65 9.72
C ILE A 332 3.66 1.75 8.37
N GLN A 333 4.15 2.64 7.51
CA GLN A 333 3.69 2.78 6.14
C GLN A 333 4.50 1.84 5.23
N VAL A 334 3.83 0.97 4.47
CA VAL A 334 4.48 0.13 3.46
C VAL A 334 3.98 0.53 2.08
N ASN A 335 4.90 0.85 1.16
CA ASN A 335 4.57 1.31 -0.19
C ASN A 335 5.12 0.35 -1.24
N PRO A 336 4.27 -0.24 -2.10
CA PRO A 336 4.73 -0.91 -3.30
C PRO A 336 5.10 0.15 -4.36
N ILE A 337 6.37 0.21 -4.74
CA ILE A 337 6.87 1.11 -5.79
C ILE A 337 7.18 0.29 -7.05
N ASN A 338 6.81 0.80 -8.23
CA ASN A 338 7.09 0.13 -9.52
C ASN A 338 6.46 -1.27 -9.64
N GLN A 339 5.24 -1.47 -9.12
CA GLN A 339 4.51 -2.70 -9.40
C GLN A 339 4.11 -2.72 -10.88
N ILE A 340 4.66 -3.68 -11.62
CA ILE A 340 4.11 -4.11 -12.91
C ILE A 340 3.03 -5.15 -12.61
N LEU A 341 1.83 -4.90 -13.12
CA LEU A 341 0.70 -5.85 -13.07
C LEU A 341 1.12 -7.22 -13.61
N GLY A 342 0.82 -8.28 -12.86
CA GLY A 342 0.97 -9.67 -13.34
C GLY A 342 2.39 -10.27 -13.31
N LEU A 343 3.43 -9.53 -12.92
CA LEU A 343 4.81 -10.08 -12.85
C LEU A 343 5.29 -10.31 -11.42
N GLY A 344 4.87 -11.48 -10.88
CA GLY A 344 5.33 -12.11 -9.63
C GLY A 344 5.13 -11.24 -8.39
N LYS A 345 5.08 -11.83 -7.18
CA LYS A 345 5.76 -11.32 -5.96
C LYS A 345 5.01 -11.68 -4.69
N SER A 346 5.84 -12.11 -3.75
CA SER A 346 5.85 -11.77 -2.32
C SER A 346 5.09 -10.55 -1.80
N THR A 347 3.86 -10.58 -1.23
CA THR A 347 3.67 -9.64 -0.09
C THR A 347 4.44 -10.19 1.11
N ILE A 348 4.90 -9.29 1.96
CA ILE A 348 5.63 -9.64 3.17
C ILE A 348 4.61 -9.69 4.32
N PRO A 349 4.55 -10.76 5.13
CA PRO A 349 3.69 -10.82 6.31
C PRO A 349 4.27 -9.96 7.43
N TRP A 350 4.20 -8.63 7.28
CA TRP A 350 4.84 -7.65 8.16
C TRP A 350 4.44 -7.80 9.63
N ALA A 351 3.18 -8.18 9.89
CA ALA A 351 2.66 -8.43 11.23
C ALA A 351 3.40 -9.59 11.95
N LEU A 352 4.03 -10.50 11.20
CA LEU A 352 4.69 -11.69 11.72
C LEU A 352 6.20 -11.50 11.92
N LEU A 353 6.73 -10.31 11.65
CA LEU A 353 8.12 -10.00 11.98
C LEU A 353 8.30 -10.06 13.50
N TYR A 354 9.24 -10.90 13.95
CA TYR A 354 9.56 -11.10 15.35
C TYR A 354 10.94 -10.51 15.67
N GLU A 355 10.97 -9.52 16.56
CA GLU A 355 12.14 -8.67 16.76
C GLU A 355 13.15 -9.20 17.78
N ARG A 356 12.74 -10.08 18.71
CA ARG A 356 13.62 -10.60 19.76
C ARG A 356 14.39 -11.82 19.29
N LYS A 357 15.58 -12.04 19.86
CA LYS A 357 16.33 -13.29 19.67
C LYS A 357 15.54 -14.44 20.29
N VAL A 358 15.40 -15.54 19.55
CA VAL A 358 14.72 -16.77 19.99
C VAL A 358 15.56 -17.96 19.57
N MET A 359 15.68 -18.96 20.45
CA MET A 359 16.30 -20.25 20.14
C MET A 359 15.28 -21.25 19.61
N THR A 360 15.74 -22.26 18.88
CA THR A 360 14.92 -23.42 18.53
C THR A 360 15.24 -24.55 19.52
N SER A 361 14.38 -24.77 20.53
CA SER A 361 14.52 -25.84 21.52
C SER A 361 13.15 -26.22 22.09
N LYS A 362 13.05 -27.43 22.65
CA LYS A 362 11.84 -27.90 23.36
C LYS A 362 11.58 -27.14 24.67
N GLU A 363 12.58 -26.44 25.19
CA GLU A 363 12.49 -25.64 26.42
C GLU A 363 11.92 -24.24 26.18
N VAL A 364 11.69 -23.86 24.91
CA VAL A 364 11.18 -22.54 24.55
C VAL A 364 9.69 -22.48 24.87
N HIS A 365 9.28 -21.44 25.57
CA HIS A 365 7.89 -21.22 25.98
C HIS A 365 7.53 -19.74 25.86
N VAL A 366 6.24 -19.46 25.82
CA VAL A 366 5.67 -18.10 25.85
C VAL A 366 5.83 -17.55 27.27
N CYS A 367 6.21 -16.27 27.37
CA CYS A 367 6.25 -15.55 28.64
C CYS A 367 4.90 -15.66 29.35
N GLU A 368 4.84 -16.21 30.56
CA GLU A 368 3.58 -16.39 31.30
C GLU A 368 3.00 -15.07 31.81
N GLU A 369 3.87 -14.07 32.01
CA GLU A 369 3.51 -12.75 32.55
C GLU A 369 3.12 -11.73 31.48
N PHE A 370 3.07 -12.12 30.20
CA PHE A 370 2.85 -11.15 29.11
C PHE A 370 1.54 -10.38 29.21
N LEU A 371 0.52 -10.95 29.86
CA LEU A 371 -0.77 -10.28 30.12
C LEU A 371 -0.67 -9.18 31.18
N ASN A 372 0.34 -9.25 32.04
CA ASN A 372 0.56 -8.32 33.16
C ASN A 372 1.59 -7.23 32.82
N HIS A 373 2.24 -7.32 31.68
CA HIS A 373 3.21 -6.33 31.20
C HIS A 373 2.59 -5.38 30.18
N ASP A 374 3.13 -4.17 30.14
CA ASP A 374 2.85 -3.21 29.08
C ASP A 374 3.34 -3.73 27.71
N ILE A 375 2.82 -3.16 26.63
CA ILE A 375 3.13 -3.59 25.27
C ILE A 375 4.61 -3.37 24.92
N ASP A 376 5.23 -2.33 25.47
CA ASP A 376 6.64 -2.05 25.21
C ASP A 376 7.56 -3.02 25.96
N CYS A 377 7.06 -3.60 27.06
CA CYS A 377 7.80 -4.52 27.92
C CYS A 377 9.16 -3.92 28.31
N THR A 378 9.19 -2.62 28.63
CA THR A 378 10.43 -1.81 28.79
C THR A 378 11.38 -2.42 29.82
N ASP A 379 10.84 -2.86 30.96
CA ASP A 379 11.58 -3.47 32.08
C ASP A 379 11.42 -4.99 32.16
N CYS A 380 11.20 -5.65 31.01
CA CYS A 380 10.96 -7.08 30.99
C CYS A 380 12.20 -7.87 31.47
N PRO A 381 12.11 -8.64 32.58
CA PRO A 381 13.25 -9.40 33.10
C PRO A 381 13.69 -10.54 32.17
N PHE A 382 12.84 -10.89 31.20
CA PHE A 382 13.08 -11.95 30.22
C PHE A 382 13.56 -11.41 28.86
N LYS A 383 13.87 -10.11 28.73
CA LYS A 383 14.23 -9.48 27.45
C LYS A 383 15.37 -10.19 26.71
N ASP A 384 16.40 -10.62 27.44
CA ASP A 384 17.57 -11.32 26.89
C ASP A 384 17.48 -12.85 27.04
N ASN A 385 16.35 -13.38 27.51
CA ASN A 385 16.15 -14.82 27.63
C ASN A 385 15.61 -15.39 26.32
N TYR A 386 16.50 -15.98 25.52
CA TYR A 386 16.17 -16.53 24.20
C TYR A 386 15.26 -17.78 24.23
N LYS A 387 14.94 -18.32 25.42
CA LYS A 387 13.98 -19.40 25.62
C LYS A 387 12.59 -18.90 25.98
N VAL A 388 12.41 -17.58 26.15
CA VAL A 388 11.12 -16.96 26.48
C VAL A 388 10.64 -16.14 25.29
N VAL A 389 9.50 -16.53 24.73
CA VAL A 389 8.85 -15.82 23.61
C VAL A 389 7.90 -14.79 24.18
N CYS A 390 8.15 -13.52 23.88
CA CYS A 390 7.27 -12.43 24.26
C CYS A 390 6.28 -12.17 23.10
N PRO A 391 4.96 -12.32 23.29
CA PRO A 391 4.00 -12.01 22.23
C PRO A 391 4.13 -10.57 21.71
N HIS A 392 4.40 -9.59 22.57
CA HIS A 392 4.54 -8.18 22.16
C HIS A 392 5.77 -7.89 21.29
N ALA A 393 6.67 -8.87 21.08
CA ALA A 393 7.80 -8.75 20.17
C ALA A 393 7.44 -9.05 18.68
N PHE A 394 6.19 -9.44 18.39
CA PHE A 394 5.67 -9.43 17.02
C PHE A 394 5.21 -8.03 16.63
N TRP A 395 5.59 -7.58 15.45
CA TRP A 395 5.16 -6.28 14.92
C TRP A 395 3.64 -6.14 14.88
N GLY A 396 2.89 -7.19 14.56
CA GLY A 396 1.43 -7.16 14.46
C GLY A 396 0.68 -6.88 15.76
N TYR A 397 1.32 -7.07 16.92
CA TYR A 397 0.76 -6.67 18.22
C TYR A 397 1.29 -5.33 18.73
N ARG A 398 2.40 -4.84 18.16
CA ARG A 398 3.09 -3.64 18.63
C ARG A 398 2.77 -2.42 17.77
N TYR A 399 2.67 -2.59 16.46
CA TYR A 399 2.52 -1.51 15.48
C TYR A 399 1.26 -1.69 14.64
N ALA A 400 0.69 -0.58 14.20
CA ALA A 400 -0.27 -0.61 13.12
C ALA A 400 0.48 -0.59 11.79
N ILE A 401 0.09 -1.45 10.86
CA ILE A 401 0.81 -1.64 9.60
C ILE A 401 -0.18 -1.42 8.47
N GLU A 402 0.04 -0.36 7.70
CA GLU A 402 -0.70 -0.07 6.47
C GLU A 402 0.13 -0.51 5.27
N GLN A 403 -0.52 -1.08 4.26
CA GLN A 403 0.09 -1.32 2.96
C GLN A 403 -0.66 -0.47 1.96
N LEU A 404 -0.01 0.59 1.48
CA LEU A 404 -0.69 1.57 0.66
C LEU A 404 -0.87 1.05 -0.77
N PRO A 405 -2.05 1.30 -1.36
CA PRO A 405 -2.35 0.94 -2.73
C PRO A 405 -1.40 1.67 -3.71
N ALA A 406 -0.64 0.92 -4.53
CA ALA A 406 0.21 1.51 -5.59
C ALA A 406 -0.66 2.06 -6.72
N TRP A 407 -0.51 3.34 -7.07
CA TRP A 407 -1.14 3.93 -8.25
C TRP A 407 -0.04 4.40 -9.21
N THR A 408 0.13 3.69 -10.33
CA THR A 408 0.99 4.15 -11.43
C THR A 408 0.14 4.99 -12.38
N SER A 409 0.64 6.15 -12.80
CA SER A 409 -0.09 7.05 -13.70
C SER A 409 -0.14 6.55 -15.15
N GLY A 410 0.54 5.43 -15.46
CA GLY A 410 0.72 4.93 -16.83
C GLY A 410 -0.41 4.03 -17.34
N GLU A 411 -1.16 3.36 -16.45
CA GLU A 411 -2.13 2.32 -16.85
C GLU A 411 -3.59 2.74 -16.59
N LEU A 412 -3.83 3.69 -15.68
CA LEU A 412 -5.18 4.13 -15.34
C LEU A 412 -5.46 5.53 -15.91
N SER A 413 -6.58 5.65 -16.64
CA SER A 413 -7.07 6.93 -17.18
C SER A 413 -7.36 7.99 -16.09
N GLN A 414 -7.49 7.55 -14.83
CA GLN A 414 -7.65 8.36 -13.63
C GLN A 414 -6.91 7.67 -12.48
N THR A 415 -6.01 8.38 -11.78
CA THR A 415 -5.45 7.89 -10.52
C THR A 415 -6.52 8.03 -9.44
N PRO A 416 -7.05 6.94 -8.85
CA PRO A 416 -8.02 7.04 -7.78
C PRO A 416 -7.37 7.70 -6.56
N SER A 417 -7.98 8.78 -6.08
CA SER A 417 -7.57 9.42 -4.82
C SER A 417 -7.59 8.39 -3.69
N LEU A 418 -6.59 8.39 -2.80
CA LEU A 418 -6.68 7.62 -1.56
C LEU A 418 -7.98 7.98 -0.83
N VAL A 419 -8.69 6.94 -0.41
CA VAL A 419 -9.95 7.07 0.31
C VAL A 419 -9.65 6.96 1.80
N TRP A 420 -9.81 8.05 2.51
CA TRP A 420 -9.63 8.14 3.97
C TRP A 420 -10.96 7.99 4.71
N GLN A 421 -12.06 8.25 4.01
CA GLN A 421 -13.41 8.09 4.53
C GLN A 421 -14.25 7.39 3.48
N ILE A 422 -14.82 6.25 3.87
CA ILE A 422 -15.84 5.56 3.10
C ILE A 422 -17.09 6.41 3.29
N ALA A 423 -17.47 7.17 2.27
CA ALA A 423 -18.79 7.79 2.24
C ALA A 423 -19.80 6.68 2.50
N ASN A 424 -20.72 6.88 3.44
CA ASN A 424 -21.66 5.84 3.80
C ASN A 424 -23.06 6.39 4.01
N ASN A 425 -24.02 5.68 3.44
CA ASN A 425 -25.44 5.96 3.58
C ASN A 425 -26.02 5.16 4.75
N GLN A 426 -27.27 5.49 5.12
CA GLN A 426 -28.05 4.69 6.04
C GLN A 426 -29.34 4.23 5.34
N PRO A 427 -29.61 2.92 5.27
CA PRO A 427 -28.81 1.82 5.81
C PRO A 427 -27.44 1.66 5.12
N LEU A 428 -26.48 1.04 5.82
CA LEU A 428 -25.20 0.64 5.23
C LEU A 428 -25.41 -0.57 4.32
N TYR A 429 -25.02 -0.51 3.04
CA TYR A 429 -25.18 -1.60 2.09
C TYR A 429 -23.98 -2.53 2.10
N ILE A 430 -24.22 -3.78 2.49
CA ILE A 430 -23.19 -4.82 2.57
C ILE A 430 -23.52 -5.92 1.58
N ASN A 431 -22.68 -6.09 0.56
CA ASN A 431 -22.74 -7.28 -0.30
C ASN A 431 -22.00 -8.43 0.40
N PHE A 432 -22.74 -9.46 0.81
CA PHE A 432 -22.23 -10.62 1.54
C PHE A 432 -22.18 -11.84 0.62
N ASN A 433 -20.98 -12.19 0.18
CA ASN A 433 -20.71 -13.21 -0.81
C ASN A 433 -20.24 -14.48 -0.12
N VAL A 434 -20.98 -15.57 -0.27
CA VAL A 434 -20.87 -16.72 0.63
C VAL A 434 -20.80 -18.06 -0.11
N TRP A 435 -20.04 -18.99 0.46
CA TRP A 435 -20.15 -20.40 0.10
C TRP A 435 -21.31 -21.05 0.86
N ARG A 436 -22.35 -21.52 0.17
CA ARG A 436 -23.63 -21.96 0.77
C ARG A 436 -23.49 -23.10 1.79
N ASP A 437 -22.49 -23.96 1.63
CA ASP A 437 -22.28 -25.11 2.53
C ASP A 437 -21.47 -24.77 3.79
N PHE A 438 -21.03 -23.51 3.94
CA PHE A 438 -20.43 -23.07 5.20
C PHE A 438 -21.45 -23.16 6.32
N ARG A 439 -21.03 -23.70 7.47
CA ARG A 439 -21.99 -24.15 8.48
C ARG A 439 -22.59 -22.99 9.27
N PHE A 440 -21.85 -21.90 9.40
CA PHE A 440 -22.12 -20.84 10.36
C PHE A 440 -22.57 -19.53 9.70
N TRP A 441 -22.46 -19.38 8.38
CA TRP A 441 -22.76 -18.10 7.69
C TRP A 441 -24.18 -17.59 7.93
N LYS A 442 -25.19 -18.46 7.97
CA LYS A 442 -26.58 -18.06 8.23
C LYS A 442 -26.77 -17.47 9.63
N ASN A 443 -26.00 -17.94 10.61
CA ASN A 443 -26.00 -17.40 11.97
C ASN A 443 -25.12 -16.15 12.11
N HIS A 444 -24.21 -15.93 11.17
CA HIS A 444 -23.35 -14.74 11.12
C HIS A 444 -24.13 -13.49 10.70
N LEU A 445 -25.02 -13.62 9.70
CA LEU A 445 -25.87 -12.53 9.18
C LEU A 445 -26.58 -11.72 10.28
N PRO A 446 -27.42 -12.32 11.15
CA PRO A 446 -28.14 -11.56 12.18
C PRO A 446 -27.19 -10.92 13.20
N LYS A 447 -25.97 -11.45 13.39
CA LYS A 447 -24.98 -10.82 14.28
C LYS A 447 -24.44 -9.52 13.70
N ILE A 448 -24.24 -9.45 12.38
CA ILE A 448 -23.85 -8.21 11.69
C ILE A 448 -25.00 -7.20 11.73
N GLU A 449 -26.23 -7.65 11.47
CA GLU A 449 -27.43 -6.80 11.52
C GLU A 449 -27.67 -6.18 12.90
N GLN A 450 -27.27 -6.87 13.97
CA GLN A 450 -27.34 -6.34 15.33
C GLN A 450 -26.29 -5.25 15.63
N LEU A 451 -25.26 -5.10 14.80
CA LEU A 451 -24.22 -4.07 15.01
C LEU A 451 -24.67 -2.67 14.58
N GLY A 452 -25.67 -2.55 13.71
CA GLY A 452 -26.17 -1.25 13.24
C GLY A 452 -27.23 -1.36 12.15
N TYR A 453 -27.71 -0.22 11.65
CA TYR A 453 -28.71 -0.18 10.57
C TYR A 453 -28.06 -0.51 9.22
N VAL A 454 -28.13 -1.80 8.84
CA VAL A 454 -27.51 -2.35 7.63
C VAL A 454 -28.55 -2.98 6.70
N LYS A 455 -28.23 -2.99 5.40
CA LYS A 455 -28.93 -3.73 4.36
C LYS A 455 -28.00 -4.81 3.81
N MET A 456 -28.27 -6.06 4.16
CA MET A 456 -27.52 -7.21 3.66
C MET A 456 -28.00 -7.60 2.25
N LEU A 457 -27.07 -7.70 1.31
CA LEU A 457 -27.27 -8.18 -0.06
C LEU A 457 -26.46 -9.47 -0.25
N VAL A 458 -27.13 -10.61 -0.08
CA VAL A 458 -26.46 -11.93 -0.07
C VAL A 458 -26.32 -12.48 -1.49
N ALA A 459 -25.15 -13.01 -1.82
CA ALA A 459 -24.91 -13.82 -3.01
C ALA A 459 -24.31 -15.18 -2.61
N GLU A 460 -25.03 -16.25 -2.89
CA GLU A 460 -24.56 -17.64 -2.75
C GLU A 460 -23.96 -18.15 -4.07
N GLU A 461 -24.36 -17.57 -5.19
CA GLU A 461 -23.97 -17.92 -6.56
C GLU A 461 -23.48 -16.71 -7.37
N ILE A 462 -22.70 -16.94 -8.44
CA ILE A 462 -22.12 -15.87 -9.26
C ILE A 462 -23.19 -15.00 -9.92
N MET A 463 -24.29 -15.58 -10.41
CA MET A 463 -25.36 -14.79 -11.04
C MET A 463 -25.96 -13.75 -10.08
N GLU A 464 -26.06 -14.10 -8.79
CA GLU A 464 -26.56 -13.18 -7.76
C GLU A 464 -25.55 -12.06 -7.48
N LEU A 465 -24.26 -12.41 -7.42
CA LEU A 465 -23.15 -11.46 -7.28
C LEU A 465 -23.17 -10.44 -8.41
N GLU A 466 -23.20 -10.89 -9.66
CA GLU A 466 -23.23 -10.03 -10.85
C GLU A 466 -24.44 -9.10 -10.82
N ASN A 467 -25.62 -9.62 -10.50
CA ASN A 467 -26.83 -8.82 -10.41
C ASN A 467 -26.75 -7.77 -9.30
N ILE A 468 -26.16 -8.11 -8.15
CA ILE A 468 -25.94 -7.16 -7.05
C ILE A 468 -24.97 -6.07 -7.48
N TRP A 469 -23.84 -6.41 -8.09
CA TRP A 469 -22.87 -5.41 -8.55
C TRP A 469 -23.42 -4.52 -9.65
N ALA A 470 -24.16 -5.07 -10.61
CA ALA A 470 -24.82 -4.30 -11.65
C ALA A 470 -25.87 -3.32 -11.07
N THR A 471 -26.62 -3.75 -10.07
CA THR A 471 -27.71 -2.96 -9.47
C THR A 471 -27.21 -1.91 -8.47
N TYR A 472 -26.21 -2.25 -7.64
CA TYR A 472 -25.79 -1.47 -6.47
C TYR A 472 -24.36 -0.93 -6.55
N SER A 473 -23.70 -0.95 -7.72
CA SER A 473 -22.33 -0.45 -7.90
C SER A 473 -22.06 0.95 -7.34
N SER A 474 -23.09 1.79 -7.26
CA SER A 474 -23.01 3.17 -6.75
C SER A 474 -23.47 3.33 -5.30
N ASP A 475 -23.84 2.25 -4.61
CA ASP A 475 -24.38 2.28 -3.24
C ASP A 475 -23.62 1.36 -2.26
N LEU A 476 -22.83 0.40 -2.75
CA LEU A 476 -22.12 -0.55 -1.88
C LEU A 476 -21.10 0.16 -0.98
N ASP A 477 -21.22 -0.08 0.33
CA ASP A 477 -20.29 0.43 1.34
C ASP A 477 -19.24 -0.63 1.72
N ILE A 478 -19.65 -1.91 1.77
CA ILE A 478 -18.78 -3.04 2.10
C ILE A 478 -19.07 -4.21 1.15
N VAL A 479 -18.02 -4.82 0.61
CA VAL A 479 -18.07 -6.09 -0.11
C VAL A 479 -17.36 -7.13 0.74
N TYR A 480 -18.10 -8.09 1.26
CA TYR A 480 -17.64 -9.05 2.24
C TYR A 480 -17.68 -10.47 1.66
N PHE A 481 -16.50 -11.03 1.41
CA PHE A 481 -16.32 -12.41 0.99
C PHE A 481 -16.13 -13.34 2.19
N TYR A 482 -17.10 -14.23 2.39
CA TYR A 482 -17.12 -15.32 3.36
C TYR A 482 -17.20 -16.65 2.61
N CYS A 483 -16.16 -16.96 1.86
CA CYS A 483 -16.19 -17.99 0.84
C CYS A 483 -14.87 -18.77 0.75
N HIS A 484 -14.75 -19.66 -0.23
CA HIS A 484 -13.48 -20.31 -0.50
C HIS A 484 -12.55 -19.37 -1.27
N GLY A 485 -11.26 -19.68 -1.24
CA GLY A 485 -10.31 -19.02 -2.11
C GLY A 485 -9.01 -19.78 -2.19
N GLY A 486 -8.24 -19.48 -3.23
CA GLY A 486 -6.99 -20.17 -3.45
C GLY A 486 -6.23 -19.78 -4.69
N ILE A 487 -5.32 -20.67 -5.09
CA ILE A 487 -4.65 -20.68 -6.38
C ILE A 487 -5.19 -21.87 -7.15
N ASP A 488 -5.55 -21.66 -8.41
CA ASP A 488 -5.89 -22.74 -9.32
C ASP A 488 -4.64 -23.57 -9.64
N GLU A 489 -4.69 -24.88 -9.42
CA GLU A 489 -3.52 -25.76 -9.63
C GLU A 489 -3.05 -25.78 -11.08
N THR A 490 -3.94 -25.55 -12.05
CA THR A 490 -3.61 -25.59 -13.48
C THR A 490 -3.10 -24.23 -13.94
N GLU A 491 -3.86 -23.19 -13.66
CA GLU A 491 -3.56 -21.83 -14.15
C GLU A 491 -2.49 -21.13 -13.29
N GLN A 492 -2.23 -21.61 -12.07
CA GLN A 492 -1.39 -20.96 -11.07
C GLN A 492 -1.84 -19.52 -10.77
N LEU A 493 -3.15 -19.25 -10.93
CA LEU A 493 -3.78 -17.95 -10.72
C LEU A 493 -4.72 -17.97 -9.52
N PRO A 494 -4.86 -16.85 -8.82
CA PRO A 494 -5.74 -16.78 -7.67
C PRO A 494 -7.23 -16.74 -8.01
N TYR A 495 -8.02 -17.19 -7.05
CA TYR A 495 -9.47 -17.11 -7.11
C TYR A 495 -10.09 -16.93 -5.72
N LEU A 496 -11.27 -16.32 -5.69
CA LEU A 496 -12.30 -16.57 -4.68
C LEU A 496 -13.33 -17.52 -5.28
N GLN A 497 -14.11 -18.21 -4.47
CA GLN A 497 -15.09 -19.17 -5.00
C GLN A 497 -16.38 -19.11 -4.21
N LEU A 498 -17.48 -18.82 -4.93
CA LEU A 498 -18.83 -19.02 -4.44
C LEU A 498 -19.29 -20.44 -4.74
N SER A 499 -20.53 -20.76 -4.43
CA SER A 499 -21.01 -22.14 -4.37
C SER A 499 -21.06 -22.87 -5.72
N ASP A 500 -20.98 -22.12 -6.82
CA ASP A 500 -21.15 -22.58 -8.20
C ASP A 500 -19.92 -22.31 -9.08
N ASP A 501 -19.19 -21.20 -8.86
CA ASP A 501 -18.03 -20.86 -9.69
C ASP A 501 -16.97 -19.98 -8.99
N LYS A 502 -15.85 -19.77 -9.68
CA LYS A 502 -14.67 -18.98 -9.26
C LYS A 502 -14.74 -17.53 -9.74
N ILE A 503 -14.25 -16.63 -8.89
CA ILE A 503 -14.00 -15.22 -9.14
C ILE A 503 -12.49 -15.06 -9.30
N SER A 504 -12.05 -14.88 -10.54
CA SER A 504 -10.64 -14.63 -10.93
C SER A 504 -10.46 -13.20 -11.47
N SER A 505 -9.22 -12.81 -11.76
CA SER A 505 -8.94 -11.52 -12.41
C SER A 505 -9.69 -11.35 -13.73
N ASN A 506 -9.76 -12.41 -14.56
CA ASN A 506 -10.51 -12.38 -15.82
C ASN A 506 -12.02 -12.19 -15.61
N PHE A 507 -12.57 -12.75 -14.52
CA PHE A 507 -13.97 -12.52 -14.16
C PHE A 507 -14.21 -11.06 -13.80
N LEU A 508 -13.35 -10.47 -12.96
CA LEU A 508 -13.47 -9.06 -12.55
C LEU A 508 -13.32 -8.10 -13.75
N GLU A 509 -12.39 -8.39 -14.65
CA GLU A 509 -12.22 -7.66 -15.92
C GLU A 509 -13.48 -7.77 -16.79
N ALA A 510 -14.01 -8.98 -17.00
CA ALA A 510 -15.19 -9.23 -17.84
C ALA A 510 -16.47 -8.58 -17.29
N CYS A 511 -16.61 -8.50 -15.96
CA CYS A 511 -17.74 -7.82 -15.33
C CYS A 511 -17.66 -6.29 -15.46
N GLU A 512 -16.53 -5.72 -15.93
CA GLU A 512 -16.28 -4.28 -16.02
C GLU A 512 -16.64 -3.53 -14.72
N VAL A 513 -16.33 -4.14 -13.57
CA VAL A 513 -16.75 -3.65 -12.27
C VAL A 513 -16.20 -2.25 -12.03
N ASN A 514 -17.07 -1.31 -11.66
CA ASN A 514 -16.69 0.08 -11.43
C ASN A 514 -17.51 0.69 -10.29
N TRP A 515 -17.11 0.41 -9.05
CA TRP A 515 -17.73 0.88 -7.83
C TRP A 515 -17.48 2.37 -7.59
N GLN A 516 -18.47 3.20 -7.90
CA GLN A 516 -18.38 4.66 -7.68
C GLN A 516 -18.36 5.04 -6.21
N HIS A 517 -19.00 4.23 -5.35
CA HIS A 517 -19.12 4.47 -3.92
C HIS A 517 -17.91 4.00 -3.09
N ARG A 518 -16.94 3.35 -3.76
CA ARG A 518 -15.66 2.91 -3.20
C ARG A 518 -15.80 2.06 -1.93
N PRO A 519 -16.42 0.87 -2.02
CA PRO A 519 -16.63 0.00 -0.87
C PRO A 519 -15.31 -0.47 -0.26
N LEU A 520 -15.34 -0.81 1.03
CA LEU A 520 -14.30 -1.61 1.67
C LEU A 520 -14.48 -3.08 1.31
N VAL A 521 -13.43 -3.75 0.86
CA VAL A 521 -13.45 -5.19 0.58
C VAL A 521 -12.87 -5.97 1.76
N LEU A 522 -13.62 -6.94 2.29
CA LEU A 522 -13.17 -7.86 3.34
C LEU A 522 -13.06 -9.28 2.76
N LEU A 523 -11.83 -9.76 2.60
CA LEU A 523 -11.52 -11.13 2.17
C LEU A 523 -11.36 -12.02 3.40
N ASN A 524 -12.46 -12.64 3.83
CA ASN A 524 -12.49 -13.54 4.97
C ASN A 524 -12.68 -14.99 4.52
N GLY A 525 -11.88 -15.40 3.53
CA GLY A 525 -11.99 -16.69 2.89
C GLY A 525 -11.26 -17.82 3.63
N CYS A 526 -11.83 -19.04 3.57
CA CYS A 526 -11.31 -20.25 4.22
C CYS A 526 -11.06 -21.37 3.18
N ALA A 527 -9.99 -22.16 3.34
CA ALA A 527 -9.66 -23.47 2.71
C ALA A 527 -9.63 -23.55 1.15
N THR A 528 -8.57 -23.99 0.47
CA THR A 528 -8.19 -25.42 0.29
C THR A 528 -6.72 -25.69 -0.15
N GLY A 529 -5.78 -24.75 -0.03
CA GLY A 529 -4.43 -24.90 -0.60
C GLY A 529 -3.34 -24.07 0.08
N ASP A 530 -2.10 -24.30 -0.36
CA ASP A 530 -0.88 -23.74 0.22
C ASP A 530 -0.75 -22.26 -0.18
N TYR A 531 -1.17 -21.34 0.71
CA TYR A 531 -1.39 -19.94 0.32
C TYR A 531 -0.53 -18.93 1.08
N GLY A 532 -0.26 -17.86 0.35
CA GLY A 532 0.24 -16.59 0.83
C GLY A 532 -0.30 -15.45 -0.03
N PRO A 533 -0.25 -14.20 0.40
CA PRO A 533 -0.66 -13.05 -0.39
C PRO A 533 -0.13 -12.93 -1.82
N GLU A 534 0.93 -13.64 -2.19
CA GLU A 534 1.33 -13.84 -3.61
C GLU A 534 0.16 -14.29 -4.48
N SER A 535 -0.72 -15.10 -3.89
CA SER A 535 -1.98 -15.51 -4.48
C SER A 535 -2.88 -14.30 -4.66
N TYR A 536 -3.18 -13.50 -3.64
CA TYR A 536 -4.23 -12.48 -3.75
C TYR A 536 -3.82 -11.12 -4.28
N ILE A 537 -2.54 -10.84 -4.57
CA ILE A 537 -2.13 -9.51 -5.04
C ILE A 537 -2.91 -9.09 -6.28
N SER A 538 -3.05 -9.98 -7.28
CA SER A 538 -3.81 -9.61 -8.49
C SER A 538 -5.26 -9.28 -8.14
N LEU A 539 -5.92 -10.08 -7.30
CA LEU A 539 -7.31 -9.80 -6.88
C LEU A 539 -7.44 -8.54 -6.01
N ILE A 540 -6.49 -8.25 -5.12
CA ILE A 540 -6.46 -7.01 -4.34
C ILE A 540 -6.36 -5.82 -5.29
N ASP A 541 -5.48 -5.90 -6.29
CA ASP A 541 -5.30 -4.86 -7.30
C ASP A 541 -6.53 -4.75 -8.21
N ASP A 542 -7.16 -5.86 -8.60
CA ASP A 542 -8.38 -5.88 -9.40
C ASP A 542 -9.56 -5.24 -8.65
N PHE A 543 -9.75 -5.55 -7.36
CA PHE A 543 -10.78 -4.91 -6.55
C PHE A 543 -10.54 -3.41 -6.40
N ARG A 544 -9.28 -2.99 -6.30
CA ARG A 544 -8.91 -1.58 -6.26
C ARG A 544 -9.13 -0.89 -7.61
N ALA A 545 -8.80 -1.56 -8.71
CA ALA A 545 -9.09 -1.09 -10.07
C ALA A 545 -10.60 -0.95 -10.29
N ALA A 546 -11.38 -1.85 -9.69
CA ALA A 546 -12.83 -1.78 -9.62
C ALA A 546 -13.36 -0.67 -8.70
N GLY A 547 -12.50 0.08 -8.00
CA GLY A 547 -12.86 1.26 -7.21
C GLY A 547 -12.88 1.06 -5.70
N ALA A 548 -12.48 -0.10 -5.16
CA ALA A 548 -12.45 -0.32 -3.71
C ALA A 548 -11.61 0.74 -2.97
N SER A 549 -12.09 1.19 -1.81
CA SER A 549 -11.38 2.12 -0.95
C SER A 549 -10.23 1.47 -0.18
N GLY A 550 -10.32 0.16 0.02
CA GLY A 550 -9.33 -0.65 0.71
C GLY A 550 -9.67 -2.13 0.66
N VAL A 551 -8.68 -2.97 0.91
CA VAL A 551 -8.87 -4.43 1.00
C VAL A 551 -8.27 -4.95 2.30
N ILE A 552 -9.01 -5.79 3.02
CA ILE A 552 -8.52 -6.58 4.14
C ILE A 552 -8.32 -8.00 3.64
N GLY A 553 -7.07 -8.48 3.67
CA GLY A 553 -6.69 -9.81 3.22
C GLY A 553 -6.24 -10.72 4.37
N THR A 554 -6.10 -12.01 4.07
CA THR A 554 -5.56 -13.01 5.01
C THR A 554 -4.24 -13.60 4.49
N GLU A 555 -3.29 -13.85 5.39
CA GLU A 555 -1.97 -14.41 5.10
C GLU A 555 -2.00 -15.92 4.85
N CYS A 556 -3.07 -16.58 5.31
CA CYS A 556 -3.33 -18.02 5.14
C CYS A 556 -4.84 -18.30 5.26
N PRO A 557 -5.31 -19.51 4.89
CA PRO A 557 -6.66 -19.95 5.21
C PRO A 557 -7.02 -19.72 6.67
N VAL A 558 -8.14 -19.05 6.90
CA VAL A 558 -8.68 -18.85 8.25
C VAL A 558 -9.74 -19.93 8.52
N PRO A 559 -9.95 -20.41 9.74
CA PRO A 559 -11.07 -21.30 10.04
C PRO A 559 -12.38 -20.52 10.17
N GLU A 560 -13.48 -21.10 9.68
CA GLU A 560 -14.80 -20.46 9.63
C GLU A 560 -15.22 -19.81 10.97
N LEU A 561 -15.08 -20.54 12.09
CA LEU A 561 -15.43 -20.05 13.43
C LEU A 561 -14.60 -18.83 13.85
N PHE A 562 -13.31 -18.79 13.48
CA PHE A 562 -12.45 -17.66 13.80
C PHE A 562 -12.71 -16.48 12.87
N ALA A 563 -12.93 -16.75 11.57
CA ALA A 563 -13.32 -15.76 10.59
C ALA A 563 -14.58 -14.99 11.02
N GLU A 564 -15.59 -15.71 11.53
CA GLU A 564 -16.82 -15.13 12.07
C GLU A 564 -16.55 -14.20 13.26
N LEU A 565 -15.80 -14.70 14.26
CA LEU A 565 -15.47 -13.96 15.48
C LEU A 565 -14.66 -12.70 15.16
N TYR A 566 -13.65 -12.82 14.29
CA TYR A 566 -12.82 -11.69 13.88
C TYR A 566 -13.66 -10.62 13.17
N ALA A 567 -14.49 -11.02 12.20
CA ALA A 567 -15.34 -10.09 11.46
C ALA A 567 -16.32 -9.34 12.36
N ILE A 568 -17.01 -10.00 13.30
CA ILE A 568 -17.91 -9.31 14.24
C ILE A 568 -17.13 -8.32 15.12
N THR A 569 -15.96 -8.71 15.62
CA THR A 569 -15.16 -7.85 16.50
C THR A 569 -14.64 -6.62 15.74
N LEU A 570 -14.22 -6.81 14.49
CA LEU A 570 -13.76 -5.73 13.63
C LEU A 570 -14.90 -4.82 13.17
N LEU A 571 -15.98 -5.37 12.62
CA LEU A 571 -17.10 -4.59 12.07
C LEU A 571 -17.76 -3.74 13.16
N LYS A 572 -17.83 -4.23 14.40
CA LYS A 572 -18.32 -3.44 15.54
C LYS A 572 -17.54 -2.14 15.73
N ARG A 573 -16.23 -2.15 15.48
CA ARG A 573 -15.34 -0.97 15.57
C ARG A 573 -15.47 -0.09 14.35
N VAL A 574 -15.46 -0.68 13.16
CA VAL A 574 -15.65 0.04 11.89
C VAL A 574 -16.98 0.79 11.89
N PHE A 575 -18.06 0.18 12.38
CA PHE A 575 -19.39 0.77 12.47
C PHE A 575 -19.44 1.95 13.45
N ARG A 576 -18.50 2.03 14.40
CA ARG A 576 -18.32 3.18 15.30
C ARG A 576 -17.48 4.31 14.69
N GLY A 577 -17.00 4.15 13.46
CA GLY A 577 -16.11 5.10 12.81
C GLY A 577 -14.67 5.03 13.33
N GLU A 578 -14.26 3.95 13.99
CA GLU A 578 -12.86 3.76 14.36
C GLU A 578 -12.00 3.61 13.08
N PRO A 579 -10.82 4.26 13.00
CA PRO A 579 -9.85 4.02 11.94
C PRO A 579 -9.51 2.54 11.81
N LEU A 580 -9.52 2.01 10.59
CA LEU A 580 -9.40 0.58 10.34
C LEU A 580 -8.07 0.01 10.82
N GLY A 581 -6.96 0.74 10.64
CA GLY A 581 -5.66 0.31 11.12
C GLY A 581 -5.61 0.19 12.65
N GLN A 582 -6.22 1.13 13.38
CA GLN A 582 -6.36 1.06 14.84
C GLN A 582 -7.28 -0.10 15.25
N ALA A 583 -8.41 -0.24 14.56
CA ALA A 583 -9.38 -1.29 14.85
C ALA A 583 -8.75 -2.67 14.69
N MET A 584 -8.03 -2.93 13.60
CA MET A 584 -7.33 -4.20 13.37
C MET A 584 -6.25 -4.47 14.42
N LEU A 585 -5.40 -3.48 14.76
CA LEU A 585 -4.40 -3.63 15.82
C LEU A 585 -5.07 -3.99 17.17
N THR A 586 -6.17 -3.33 17.49
CA THR A 586 -6.93 -3.57 18.72
C THR A 586 -7.52 -4.98 18.73
N VAL A 587 -8.15 -5.42 17.63
CA VAL A 587 -8.71 -6.77 17.51
C VAL A 587 -7.62 -7.83 17.68
N ARG A 588 -6.44 -7.66 17.09
CA ARG A 588 -5.31 -8.59 17.27
C ARG A 588 -4.95 -8.76 18.74
N ARG A 589 -4.86 -7.65 19.47
CA ARG A 589 -4.55 -7.65 20.91
C ARG A 589 -5.67 -8.28 21.73
N GLU A 590 -6.93 -7.97 21.44
CA GLU A 590 -8.08 -8.56 22.13
C GLU A 590 -8.11 -10.08 21.94
N MET A 591 -7.92 -10.58 20.72
CA MET A 591 -7.87 -12.03 20.45
C MET A 591 -6.72 -12.71 21.21
N LEU A 592 -5.55 -12.06 21.30
CA LEU A 592 -4.44 -12.61 22.07
C LEU A 592 -4.71 -12.58 23.58
N GLN A 593 -5.15 -11.45 24.12
CA GLN A 593 -5.26 -11.21 25.57
C GLN A 593 -6.48 -11.88 26.18
N GLN A 594 -7.63 -11.80 25.51
CA GLN A 594 -8.90 -12.33 26.02
C GLN A 594 -9.10 -13.78 25.57
N ASN A 595 -8.68 -14.10 24.33
CA ASN A 595 -8.92 -15.42 23.76
C ASN A 595 -7.71 -16.36 23.78
N LEU A 596 -6.51 -15.89 24.15
CA LEU A 596 -5.26 -16.68 24.02
C LEU A 596 -5.12 -17.27 22.61
N ASN A 597 -5.56 -16.50 21.60
CA ASN A 597 -5.64 -16.91 20.22
C ASN A 597 -4.82 -15.95 19.33
N PRO A 598 -3.70 -16.40 18.76
CA PRO A 598 -2.82 -15.54 17.98
C PRO A 598 -3.28 -15.39 16.52
N LEU A 599 -4.37 -16.03 16.09
CA LEU A 599 -4.83 -15.99 14.71
C LEU A 599 -5.19 -14.59 14.20
N GLY A 600 -5.36 -13.57 15.07
CA GLY A 600 -5.54 -12.20 14.60
C GLY A 600 -4.38 -11.71 13.71
N LEU A 601 -3.17 -12.27 13.87
CA LEU A 601 -2.00 -11.95 13.06
C LEU A 601 -2.15 -12.32 11.57
N VAL A 602 -3.12 -13.17 11.21
CA VAL A 602 -3.33 -13.57 9.80
C VAL A 602 -3.90 -12.44 8.95
N TYR A 603 -4.48 -11.40 9.54
CA TYR A 603 -5.13 -10.34 8.75
C TYR A 603 -4.18 -9.19 8.44
N SER A 604 -4.15 -8.79 7.17
CA SER A 604 -3.34 -7.72 6.62
C SER A 604 -4.21 -6.62 6.02
N LEU A 605 -3.79 -5.36 6.18
CA LEU A 605 -4.50 -4.17 5.69
C LEU A 605 -3.83 -3.64 4.41
N TYR A 606 -4.59 -3.55 3.32
CA TYR A 606 -4.20 -2.95 2.04
C TYR A 606 -5.02 -1.66 1.81
N ALA A 607 -4.77 -0.67 2.67
CA ALA A 607 -5.37 0.66 2.67
C ALA A 607 -4.63 1.57 3.66
N PRO A 608 -4.86 2.89 3.61
CA PRO A 608 -4.42 3.80 4.66
C PRO A 608 -4.95 3.39 6.03
N TYR A 609 -4.13 3.56 7.07
CA TYR A 609 -4.49 3.29 8.47
C TYR A 609 -5.77 4.02 8.89
N GLU A 610 -5.94 5.25 8.41
CA GLU A 610 -6.98 6.19 8.79
C GLU A 610 -8.34 5.89 8.17
N ILE A 611 -8.42 4.96 7.21
CA ILE A 611 -9.68 4.66 6.53
C ILE A 611 -10.77 4.30 7.55
N ALA A 612 -11.89 5.01 7.48
CA ALA A 612 -13.02 4.83 8.39
C ALA A 612 -14.35 5.11 7.66
N LEU A 613 -15.47 4.71 8.25
CA LEU A 613 -16.78 5.20 7.79
C LEU A 613 -16.87 6.71 8.03
N ALA A 614 -17.36 7.46 7.04
CA ALA A 614 -17.56 8.91 7.17
C ALA A 614 -18.57 9.27 8.28
N ARG A 615 -19.52 8.37 8.55
CA ARG A 615 -20.51 8.47 9.62
C ARG A 615 -20.59 7.17 10.39
N ALA A 616 -20.38 7.23 11.70
CA ALA A 616 -20.67 6.10 12.59
C ALA A 616 -22.16 5.74 12.51
N LEU A 617 -22.47 4.45 12.61
CA LEU A 617 -23.82 3.96 12.77
C LEU A 617 -24.26 4.23 14.23
N ALA A 618 -25.37 4.95 14.39
CA ALA A 618 -25.89 5.29 15.71
C ALA A 618 -26.15 4.01 16.52
N HIS A 619 -25.70 3.97 17.77
CA HIS A 619 -26.08 2.93 18.71
C HIS A 619 -27.57 3.08 19.01
N ASN A 620 -28.37 2.07 18.68
CA ASN A 620 -29.66 1.89 19.33
C ASN A 620 -29.45 1.37 20.75
#